data_AF-A0A8J7KGQ8-F1
#
_entry.id   AF-A0A8J7KGQ8-F1
#
_cell.length_a   1.000
_cell.length_b   1.000
_cell.length_c   1.000
_cell.angle_alpha   90.00
_cell.angle_beta   90.00
_cell.angle_gamma   90.00
#
_symmetry.space_group_name_H-M   'P 1'
#
loop_
_entity.id
_entity.type
_entity.pdbx_description
1 polymer ?
#
loop_
_entity_poly.entity_id
_entity_poly.type
_entity_poly.pdbx_seq_one_letter_code
_entity_poly.pdbx_strand_id
1 'polypeptide(L)' 'MADTEYEGPLRELIGFEVTGRDGARGRVDDATGDFGPYLLVVRVADENVVIPADAITAVDPEARQVRVTPRDI' A
#
# COMPACT_ATOMS: atom_id res chain seq x y z
N MET A 1 5.42 -16.55 10.95
CA MET A 1 4.56 -15.35 10.82
C MET A 1 3.88 -15.50 9.49
N ALA A 2 2.55 -15.57 9.46
CA ALA A 2 1.80 -15.79 8.23
C ALA A 2 1.88 -14.50 7.40
N ASP A 3 2.45 -14.59 6.20
CA ASP A 3 2.24 -13.60 5.15
C ASP A 3 0.78 -13.77 4.71
N THR A 4 -0.12 -13.02 5.35
CA THR A 4 -1.52 -13.00 4.95
C THR A 4 -1.60 -12.22 3.65
N GLU A 5 -1.71 -12.93 2.53
CA GLU A 5 -2.12 -12.33 1.26
C GLU A 5 -3.46 -11.63 1.49
N TYR A 6 -3.49 -10.31 1.29
CA TYR A 6 -4.71 -9.53 1.47
C TYR A 6 -5.61 -9.75 0.25
N GLU A 7 -6.72 -10.46 0.44
CA GLU A 7 -7.68 -10.79 -0.63
C GLU A 7 -8.83 -9.76 -0.75
N GLY A 8 -8.81 -8.68 0.05
CA GLY A 8 -9.84 -7.63 0.04
C GLY A 8 -9.66 -6.60 -1.08
N PRO A 9 -10.69 -5.77 -1.36
CA PRO A 9 -10.58 -4.71 -2.36
C PRO A 9 -9.63 -3.61 -1.87
N LEU A 10 -8.62 -3.23 -2.68
CA LEU A 10 -7.63 -2.22 -2.28
C LEU A 10 -8.20 -0.87 -1.83
N ARG A 11 -9.42 -0.52 -2.26
CA ARG A 11 -10.15 0.67 -1.82
C ARG A 11 -10.35 0.71 -0.29
N GLU A 12 -10.37 -0.44 0.38
CA GLU A 12 -10.46 -0.53 1.84
C GLU A 12 -9.15 -0.13 2.54
N LEU A 13 -8.02 -0.13 1.83
CA LEU A 13 -6.73 0.29 2.36
C LEU A 13 -6.58 1.81 2.40
N ILE A 14 -7.54 2.57 1.86
CA ILE A 14 -7.50 4.03 1.88
C ILE A 14 -7.38 4.52 3.33
N GLY A 15 -6.39 5.37 3.55
CA GLY A 15 -6.05 5.92 4.85
C GLY A 15 -5.16 5.03 5.72
N PHE A 16 -4.75 3.84 5.26
CA PHE A 16 -3.75 3.01 5.95
C PHE A 16 -2.36 3.65 5.86
N GLU A 17 -1.54 3.41 6.87
CA GLU A 17 -0.13 3.79 6.84
C GLU A 17 0.64 2.81 5.97
N VAL A 18 1.50 3.34 5.10
CA VAL A 18 2.38 2.53 4.25
C VAL A 18 3.79 2.66 4.78
N THR A 19 4.45 1.52 5.01
CA THR A 19 5.86 1.48 5.39
C THR A 19 6.67 0.76 4.31
N GLY A 20 7.60 1.50 3.71
CA GLY A 20 8.66 0.96 2.88
C GLY A 20 9.77 0.33 3.72
N ARG A 21 10.58 -0.55 3.12
CA ARG A 21 11.67 -1.26 3.82
C ARG A 21 12.72 -0.32 4.43
N ASP A 22 13.00 0.80 3.76
CA ASP A 22 14.01 1.78 4.20
C ASP A 22 13.48 2.74 5.29
N GLY A 23 12.30 2.45 5.84
CA GLY A 23 11.65 3.29 6.84
C GLY A 23 10.89 4.47 6.24
N ALA A 24 10.80 4.57 4.91
CA ALA A 24 9.89 5.49 4.23
C ALA A 24 8.46 5.25 4.70
N ARG A 25 7.75 6.32 5.03
CA ARG A 25 6.38 6.26 5.53
C ARG A 25 5.49 7.15 4.68
N GLY A 26 4.35 6.61 4.31
CA GLY A 26 3.31 7.35 3.63
C GLY A 26 1.94 6.92 4.11
N ARG A 27 0.92 7.44 3.43
CA ARG A 27 -0.46 7.06 3.67
C ARG A 27 -1.15 6.80 2.35
N VAL A 28 -1.95 5.74 2.27
CA VAL A 28 -2.80 5.50 1.11
C VAL A 28 -3.82 6.64 1.02
N ASP A 29 -3.71 7.44 -0.03
CA ASP A 29 -4.62 8.56 -0.30
C ASP A 29 -5.75 8.11 -1.23
N ASP A 30 -5.44 7.22 -2.18
CA ASP A 30 -6.39 6.63 -3.11
C ASP A 30 -5.97 5.21 -3.54
N ALA A 31 -6.89 4.45 -4.12
CA ALA A 31 -6.63 3.14 -4.70
C ALA A 31 -7.43 2.95 -5.98
N THR A 32 -6.74 2.55 -7.06
CA THR A 32 -7.34 2.29 -8.37
C THR A 32 -7.24 0.80 -8.70
N GLY A 33 -8.33 0.22 -9.19
CA GLY A 33 -8.39 -1.24 -9.39
C GLY A 33 -9.50 -1.78 -10.28
N ASP A 34 -10.29 -0.92 -10.93
CA ASP A 34 -11.48 -1.42 -11.64
C ASP A 34 -11.16 -1.96 -13.05
N PHE A 35 -10.03 -1.58 -13.68
CA PHE A 35 -9.73 -1.92 -15.09
C PHE A 35 -8.24 -2.09 -15.47
N GLY A 36 -7.33 -2.40 -14.54
CA GLY A 36 -5.89 -2.51 -14.83
C GLY A 36 -5.07 -3.16 -13.71
N PRO A 37 -3.72 -3.18 -13.79
CA PRO A 37 -2.92 -3.60 -12.64
C PRO A 37 -3.31 -2.71 -11.46
N TYR A 38 -3.65 -3.35 -10.35
CA TYR A 38 -4.10 -2.65 -9.15
C TYR A 38 -3.01 -1.69 -8.65
N LEU A 39 -3.35 -0.43 -8.35
CA LEU A 39 -2.39 0.60 -7.91
C LEU A 39 -2.91 1.29 -6.63
N LEU A 40 -2.02 1.45 -5.64
CA LEU A 40 -2.20 2.34 -4.49
C LEU A 40 -1.55 3.69 -4.79
N VAL A 41 -2.25 4.79 -4.51
CA VAL A 41 -1.65 6.12 -4.48
C VAL A 41 -1.30 6.43 -3.04
N VAL A 42 -0.02 6.57 -2.76
CA VAL A 42 0.53 6.80 -1.43
C VAL A 42 1.09 8.20 -1.37
N ARG A 43 0.60 9.00 -0.44
CA ARG A 43 1.17 10.32 -0.17
C ARG A 43 2.35 10.19 0.78
N VAL A 44 3.52 10.64 0.35
CA VAL A 44 4.76 10.72 1.14
C VAL A 44 5.17 12.18 1.18
N ALA A 45 5.12 12.79 2.37
CA ALA A 45 5.25 14.24 2.52
C ALA A 45 4.27 15.00 1.59
N ASP A 46 4.78 15.65 0.54
CA ASP A 46 4.00 16.44 -0.44
C ASP A 46 3.94 15.78 -1.83
N GLU A 47 4.45 14.57 -1.98
CA GLU A 47 4.49 13.83 -3.24
C GLU A 47 3.52 12.64 -3.22
N ASN A 48 2.94 12.33 -4.38
CA ASN A 48 2.11 11.15 -4.58
C ASN A 48 2.95 10.09 -5.30
N VAL A 49 3.10 8.95 -4.65
CA VAL A 49 3.80 7.76 -5.16
C VAL A 49 2.75 6.73 -5.57
N VAL A 50 2.93 6.12 -6.74
CA VAL A 50 2.03 5.09 -7.24
C VAL A 50 2.69 3.73 -7.02
N ILE A 51 2.08 2.91 -6.17
CA ILE A 51 2.58 1.59 -5.80
C ILE A 51 1.71 0.53 -6.44
N PRO A 52 2.28 -0.38 -7.26
CA PRO A 52 1.51 -1.48 -7.80
C PRO A 52 1.20 -2.52 -6.72
N ALA A 53 0.06 -3.19 -6.83
CA ALA A 53 -0.42 -4.09 -5.79
C ALA A 53 0.47 -5.33 -5.61
N ASP A 54 1.19 -5.75 -6.65
CA ASP A 54 2.20 -6.80 -6.57
C ASP A 54 3.42 -6.40 -5.73
N ALA A 55 3.58 -5.11 -5.45
CA ALA A 55 4.56 -4.62 -4.49
C ALA A 55 4.05 -4.68 -3.04
N ILE A 56 2.77 -4.97 -2.78
CA ILE A 56 2.27 -5.16 -1.41
C ILE A 56 2.77 -6.51 -0.89
N THR A 57 3.55 -6.48 0.17
CA THR A 57 4.12 -7.70 0.78
C THR A 57 3.34 -8.16 2.01
N ALA A 58 2.69 -7.24 2.72
CA ALA A 58 1.83 -7.58 3.85
C ALA A 58 0.81 -6.47 4.10
N VAL A 59 -0.36 -6.85 4.60
CA VAL A 59 -1.38 -5.95 5.13
C VAL A 59 -1.75 -6.37 6.54
N ASP A 60 -1.74 -5.42 7.45
CA ASP A 60 -2.27 -5.56 8.80
C ASP A 60 -3.53 -4.69 8.93
N PRO A 61 -4.73 -5.28 8.77
CA PRO A 61 -5.98 -4.53 8.85
C PRO A 61 -6.31 -4.05 10.28
N GLU A 62 -5.84 -4.74 11.32
CA GLU A 62 -6.08 -4.33 12.71
C GLU A 62 -5.25 -3.09 13.06
N ALA A 63 -3.98 -3.08 12.66
CA ALA A 63 -3.08 -1.94 12.84
C ALA A 63 -3.27 -0.84 11.78
N ARG A 64 -4.08 -1.09 10.73
CA ARG A 64 -4.23 -0.22 9.54
C ARG A 64 -2.90 0.08 8.85
N GLN A 65 -2.07 -0.95 8.66
CA GLN A 65 -0.74 -0.83 8.05
C GLN A 65 -0.61 -1.66 6.78
N VAL A 66 0.13 -1.13 5.81
CA VAL A 66 0.53 -1.80 4.57
C VAL A 66 2.05 -1.78 4.49
N ARG A 67 2.65 -2.92 4.13
CA ARG A 67 4.09 -3.03 3.86
C ARG A 67 4.30 -3.34 2.40
N VAL A 68 5.29 -2.69 1.79
CA VAL A 68 5.57 -2.85 0.36
C VAL A 68 7.04 -3.16 0.09
N THR A 69 7.30 -3.82 -1.03
CA THR A 69 8.65 -4.08 -1.54
C THR A 69 9.30 -2.77 -2.02
N PRO A 70 10.64 -2.68 -1.95
CA PRO A 70 11.39 -1.43 -1.98
C PRO A 70 11.56 -0.85 -3.38
N ARG A 71 10.68 -1.16 -4.35
CA ARG A 71 11.03 -0.77 -5.72
C ARG A 71 11.02 0.74 -5.92
N ASP A 72 10.09 1.50 -5.32
CA ASP A 72 10.05 2.96 -5.47
C ASP A 72 9.16 3.66 -4.39
N ILE A 73 9.60 3.79 -3.12
CA ILE A 73 9.08 4.83 -2.19
C ILE A 73 10.22 5.64 -1.62
#